data_AF-Q8MTC1-F1
#
_entry.id   AF-Q8MTC1-F1
#
_cell.length_a   1.000
_cell.length_b   1.000
_cell.length_c   1.000
_cell.angle_alpha   90.00
_cell.angle_beta   90.00
_cell.angle_gamma   90.00
#
_symmetry.space_group_name_H-M   'P 1'
#
loop_
_entity.id
_entity.type
_entity.pdbx_description
1 polymer ?
#
loop_
_entity_poly.entity_id
_entity_poly.type
_entity_poly.pdbx_seq_one_letter_code
_entity_poly.pdbx_strand_id
1 'polypeptide(L)'
;MRSLQLTCLLAVATATLADSTQSYKDAMGPLVRECMGSVSATEDDFKTVLNRNPLESRTAQCLLACALDKVGLISPEGAIYTGDDLMPVMNRLYGFNDFKTVMKAKAVNDCANQVNGAYPDRCDLIKNFTDCVRNSY
;
A
#
# COMPACT_ATOMS: atom_id res chain seq x y z
N MET A 1 22.27 36.06 -4.08
CA MET A 1 21.01 35.63 -3.42
C MET A 1 20.15 34.68 -4.27
N ARG A 2 20.66 34.00 -5.31
CA ARG A 2 19.88 33.01 -6.10
C ARG A 2 20.09 31.55 -5.68
N SER A 3 21.16 31.22 -4.94
CA SER A 3 21.42 29.84 -4.49
C SER A 3 20.64 29.39 -3.26
N LEU A 4 20.00 30.30 -2.50
CA LEU A 4 19.28 29.93 -1.28
C LEU A 4 17.85 29.40 -1.55
N GLN A 5 17.27 29.72 -2.71
CA GLN A 5 15.92 29.26 -3.07
C GLN A 5 15.90 27.86 -3.68
N LEU A 6 16.98 27.44 -4.34
CA LEU A 6 17.06 26.10 -4.96
C LEU A 6 17.24 24.98 -3.93
N THR A 7 17.92 25.25 -2.81
CA THR A 7 18.15 24.26 -1.74
C THR A 7 16.91 23.97 -0.89
N CYS A 8 16.01 24.94 -0.70
CA CYS A 8 14.77 24.71 0.06
C CYS A 8 13.77 23.80 -0.68
N LEU A 9 13.66 23.92 -2.01
CA LEU A 9 12.69 23.11 -2.79
C LEU A 9 13.05 21.62 -2.81
N LEU A 10 14.34 21.29 -2.86
CA LEU A 10 14.81 19.90 -2.82
C LEU A 10 14.58 19.23 -1.46
N ALA A 11 14.73 19.97 -0.35
CA ALA A 11 14.54 19.44 0.99
C ALA A 11 13.07 19.11 1.31
N VAL A 12 12.12 19.88 0.78
CA VAL A 12 10.68 19.64 0.99
C VAL A 12 10.21 18.41 0.21
N ALA A 13 10.72 18.19 -1.00
CA ALA A 13 10.35 17.03 -1.81
C ALA A 13 10.80 15.70 -1.19
N THR A 14 11.97 15.65 -0.56
CA THR A 14 12.50 14.43 0.08
C THR A 14 11.81 14.13 1.41
N ALA A 15 11.45 15.14 2.20
CA ALA A 15 10.75 14.96 3.47
C ALA A 15 9.39 14.25 3.29
N THR A 16 8.58 14.70 2.33
CA THR A 16 7.24 14.12 2.07
C THR A 16 7.25 12.64 1.66
N LEU A 17 8.26 12.20 0.90
CA LEU A 17 8.38 10.79 0.48
C LEU A 17 8.80 9.87 1.64
N ALA A 18 9.69 10.35 2.50
CA ALA A 18 10.12 9.65 3.70
C ALA A 18 8.94 9.45 4.68
N ASP A 19 8.13 10.49 4.89
CA ASP A 19 6.99 10.45 5.81
C ASP A 19 5.93 9.43 5.36
N SER A 20 5.54 9.44 4.07
CA SER A 20 4.55 8.47 3.54
C SER A 20 5.03 7.02 3.56
N THR A 21 6.35 6.81 3.54
CA THR A 21 6.94 5.47 3.62
C THR A 21 6.95 5.00 5.06
N GLN A 22 7.32 5.87 6.01
CA GLN A 22 7.36 5.51 7.41
C GLN A 22 5.96 5.26 7.98
N SER A 23 4.97 6.09 7.64
CA SER A 23 3.58 5.90 8.09
C SER A 23 3.00 4.56 7.63
N TYR A 24 3.27 4.16 6.38
CA TYR A 24 2.91 2.84 5.89
C TYR A 24 3.55 1.73 6.72
N LYS A 25 4.86 1.84 7.02
CA LYS A 25 5.59 0.85 7.79
C LYS A 25 5.07 0.73 9.22
N ASP A 26 4.73 1.85 9.85
CA ASP A 26 4.21 1.89 11.21
C ASP A 26 2.82 1.24 11.29
N ALA A 27 1.96 1.50 10.29
CA ALA A 27 0.62 0.93 10.24
C ALA A 27 0.62 -0.57 9.86
N MET A 28 1.44 -0.97 8.89
CA MET A 28 1.44 -2.32 8.33
C MET A 28 2.38 -3.28 9.06
N GLY A 29 3.49 -2.81 9.63
CA GLY A 29 4.51 -3.65 10.25
C GLY A 29 3.95 -4.68 11.24
N PRO A 30 3.13 -4.27 12.23
CA PRO A 30 2.50 -5.21 13.17
C PRO A 30 1.59 -6.23 12.47
N LEU A 31 0.77 -5.79 11.51
CA LEU A 31 -0.18 -6.65 10.80
C LEU A 31 0.52 -7.67 9.90
N VAL A 32 1.60 -7.26 9.23
CA VAL A 32 2.43 -8.15 8.43
C VAL A 32 3.06 -9.21 9.34
N ARG A 33 3.60 -8.83 10.51
CA ARG A 33 4.16 -9.80 11.48
C ARG A 33 3.12 -10.82 11.94
N GLU A 34 1.91 -10.38 12.26
CA GLU A 34 0.81 -11.28 12.62
C GLU A 34 0.46 -12.28 11.50
N CYS A 35 0.61 -11.87 10.24
CA CYS A 35 0.31 -12.70 9.08
C CYS A 35 1.44 -13.65 8.66
N MET A 36 2.67 -13.50 9.16
CA MET A 36 3.80 -14.31 8.69
C MET A 36 3.57 -15.81 8.90
N GLY A 37 3.07 -16.19 10.08
CA GLY A 37 2.83 -17.59 10.42
C GLY A 37 1.74 -18.23 9.58
N SER A 38 0.69 -17.49 9.20
CA SER A 38 -0.45 -18.06 8.45
C SER A 38 -0.15 -18.36 6.99
N VAL A 39 0.89 -17.73 6.43
CA VAL A 39 1.30 -17.92 5.03
C VAL A 39 2.70 -18.52 4.90
N SER A 40 3.33 -18.92 6.02
CA SER A 40 4.71 -19.43 6.05
C SER A 40 5.73 -18.46 5.43
N ALA A 41 5.59 -17.16 5.74
CA ALA A 41 6.47 -16.12 5.23
C ALA A 41 7.87 -16.12 5.86
N THR A 42 8.85 -15.78 5.05
CA THR A 42 10.22 -15.51 5.49
C THR A 42 10.39 -14.05 5.92
N GLU A 43 11.51 -13.73 6.57
CA GLU A 43 11.88 -12.35 6.88
C GLU A 43 12.12 -11.51 5.61
N ASP A 44 12.48 -12.15 4.49
CA ASP A 44 12.66 -11.45 3.22
C ASP A 44 11.31 -11.13 2.56
N ASP A 45 10.30 -11.99 2.72
CA ASP A 45 8.91 -11.67 2.34
C ASP A 45 8.39 -10.50 3.21
N PHE A 46 8.69 -10.51 4.52
CA PHE A 46 8.35 -9.40 5.42
C PHE A 46 8.93 -8.07 4.93
N LYS A 47 10.24 -8.03 4.62
CA LYS A 47 10.89 -6.82 4.09
C LYS A 47 10.33 -6.41 2.72
N THR A 48 10.03 -7.36 1.86
CA THR A 48 9.46 -7.12 0.52
C THR A 48 8.12 -6.39 0.65
N VAL A 49 7.23 -6.91 1.49
CA VAL A 49 5.92 -6.29 1.77
C VAL A 49 6.08 -4.92 2.43
N LEU A 50 6.91 -4.82 3.46
CA LEU A 50 7.07 -3.59 4.24
C LEU A 50 7.71 -2.44 3.44
N ASN A 51 8.55 -2.78 2.46
CA ASN A 51 9.15 -1.80 1.54
C ASN A 51 8.30 -1.53 0.29
N ARG A 52 7.15 -2.20 0.12
CA ARG A 52 6.25 -2.08 -1.05
C ARG A 52 6.93 -2.46 -2.37
N ASN A 53 7.88 -3.38 -2.30
CA ASN A 53 8.57 -3.93 -3.49
C ASN A 53 7.59 -4.77 -4.35
N PRO A 54 7.94 -5.06 -5.61
CA PRO A 54 7.22 -6.04 -6.42
C PRO A 54 7.06 -7.39 -5.69
N LEU A 55 5.83 -7.92 -5.69
CA LEU A 55 5.49 -9.15 -4.97
C LEU A 55 5.71 -10.36 -5.89
N GLU A 56 6.95 -10.77 -6.08
CA GLU A 56 7.32 -11.84 -7.02
C GLU A 56 6.98 -13.24 -6.48
N SER A 57 7.10 -13.45 -5.16
CA SER A 57 6.75 -14.72 -4.52
C SER A 57 5.25 -14.78 -4.19
N ARG A 58 4.65 -15.96 -4.34
CA ARG A 58 3.26 -16.21 -3.88
C ARG A 58 3.12 -15.96 -2.38
N THR A 59 4.16 -16.26 -1.61
CA THR A 59 4.21 -16.03 -0.17
C THR A 59 4.09 -14.55 0.17
N ALA A 60 4.84 -13.66 -0.50
CA ALA A 60 4.74 -12.22 -0.29
C ALA A 60 3.39 -11.64 -0.74
N GLN A 61 2.81 -12.18 -1.82
CA GLN A 61 1.47 -11.81 -2.27
C GLN A 61 0.42 -12.14 -1.21
N CYS A 62 0.42 -13.37 -0.70
CA CYS A 62 -0.50 -13.80 0.34
C CYS A 62 -0.25 -13.10 1.69
N LEU A 63 1.01 -12.79 2.00
CA LEU A 63 1.39 -12.04 3.20
C LEU A 63 0.76 -10.65 3.18
N LEU A 64 0.90 -9.92 2.07
CA LEU A 64 0.28 -8.60 1.93
C LEU A 64 -1.25 -8.71 1.92
N ALA A 65 -1.82 -9.72 1.25
CA ALA A 65 -3.27 -9.91 1.24
C ALA A 65 -3.84 -10.10 2.65
N CYS A 66 -3.20 -10.90 3.49
CA CYS A 66 -3.57 -11.06 4.90
C CYS A 66 -3.45 -9.75 5.68
N ALA A 67 -2.39 -8.97 5.47
CA ALA A 67 -2.20 -7.72 6.18
C ALA A 67 -3.20 -6.63 5.74
N LEU A 68 -3.56 -6.61 4.44
CA LEU A 68 -4.56 -5.69 3.89
C LEU A 68 -5.99 -6.05 4.33
N ASP A 69 -6.28 -7.33 4.51
CA ASP A 69 -7.52 -7.77 5.16
C ASP A 69 -7.60 -7.21 6.60
N LYS A 70 -6.55 -7.43 7.40
CA LYS A 70 -6.49 -6.93 8.80
C LYS A 70 -6.52 -5.42 8.94
N VAL A 71 -5.99 -4.67 7.96
CA VAL A 71 -6.05 -3.20 8.00
C VAL A 71 -7.44 -2.67 7.61
N GLY A 72 -8.30 -3.53 7.04
CA GLY A 72 -9.68 -3.25 6.67
C GLY A 72 -9.88 -2.89 5.20
N LEU A 73 -8.97 -3.27 4.30
CA LEU A 73 -9.06 -2.95 2.88
C LEU A 73 -9.88 -3.97 2.06
N ILE A 74 -10.02 -5.20 2.58
CA ILE A 74 -10.71 -6.28 1.89
C ILE A 74 -12.10 -6.47 2.54
N SER A 75 -13.14 -6.55 1.72
CA SER A 75 -14.52 -6.80 2.17
C SER A 75 -14.72 -8.27 2.55
N PRO A 76 -15.80 -8.62 3.29
CA PRO A 76 -16.12 -10.02 3.61
C PRO A 76 -16.27 -10.93 2.38
N GLU A 77 -16.65 -10.37 1.24
CA GLU A 77 -16.79 -11.07 -0.05
C GLU A 77 -15.45 -11.22 -0.79
N GLY A 78 -14.37 -10.67 -0.26
CA GLY A 78 -13.02 -10.76 -0.82
C GLY A 78 -12.67 -9.67 -1.85
N ALA A 79 -13.51 -8.65 -2.01
CA ALA A 79 -13.24 -7.52 -2.89
C ALA A 79 -12.44 -6.41 -2.17
N ILE A 80 -11.69 -5.60 -2.92
CA ILE A 80 -11.03 -4.40 -2.38
C ILE A 80 -12.06 -3.27 -2.25
N TYR A 81 -12.13 -2.61 -1.10
CA TYR A 81 -13.00 -1.46 -0.91
C TYR A 81 -12.65 -0.30 -1.85
N THR A 82 -13.69 0.40 -2.31
CA THR A 82 -13.63 1.55 -3.23
C THR A 82 -14.43 2.72 -2.66
N GLY A 83 -14.26 3.92 -3.22
CA GLY A 83 -15.03 5.10 -2.82
C GLY A 83 -14.80 5.48 -1.35
N ASP A 84 -15.88 5.75 -0.63
CA ASP A 84 -15.81 6.21 0.76
C ASP A 84 -15.27 5.13 1.71
N ASP A 85 -15.50 3.84 1.43
CA ASP A 85 -15.03 2.72 2.25
C ASP A 85 -13.50 2.55 2.21
N LEU A 86 -12.83 3.10 1.18
CA LEU A 86 -11.38 3.12 1.08
C LEU A 86 -10.73 4.16 2.02
N MET A 87 -11.46 5.24 2.33
CA MET A 87 -10.89 6.41 3.00
C MET A 87 -10.37 6.15 4.42
N PRO A 88 -11.02 5.33 5.27
CA PRO A 88 -10.49 4.96 6.58
C PRO A 88 -9.12 4.26 6.49
N VAL A 89 -8.94 3.39 5.50
CA VAL A 89 -7.67 2.69 5.27
C VAL A 89 -6.60 3.66 4.81
N MET A 90 -6.92 4.54 3.86
CA MET A 90 -5.98 5.57 3.40
C MET A 90 -5.54 6.51 4.52
N ASN A 91 -6.47 6.90 5.41
CA ASN A 91 -6.16 7.68 6.59
C ASN A 91 -5.20 6.94 7.53
N ARG A 92 -5.46 5.65 7.79
CA ARG A 92 -4.63 4.83 8.68
C ARG A 92 -3.21 4.61 8.13
N LEU A 93 -3.07 4.44 6.82
CA LEU A 93 -1.78 4.15 6.18
C LEU A 93 -0.92 5.39 5.95
N TYR A 94 -1.53 6.54 5.65
CA TYR A 94 -0.80 7.71 5.16
C TYR A 94 -1.21 9.04 5.82
N GLY A 95 -2.43 9.12 6.37
CA GLY A 95 -3.06 10.38 6.74
C GLY A 95 -3.32 11.29 5.54
N PHE A 96 -4.06 12.39 5.74
CA PHE A 96 -4.43 13.33 4.68
C PHE A 96 -3.66 14.66 4.73
N ASN A 97 -2.48 14.66 5.35
CA ASN A 97 -1.65 15.85 5.48
C ASN A 97 -0.88 16.20 4.19
N ASP A 98 -0.82 15.28 3.22
CA ASP A 98 -0.11 15.44 1.95
C ASP A 98 -1.08 15.27 0.76
N PHE A 99 -1.04 16.22 -0.19
CA PHE A 99 -1.77 16.16 -1.45
C PHE A 99 -1.44 14.89 -2.26
N LYS A 100 -0.22 14.35 -2.14
CA LYS A 100 0.14 13.08 -2.78
C LYS A 100 -0.71 11.91 -2.29
N THR A 101 -1.19 11.93 -1.05
CA THR A 101 -2.10 10.89 -0.55
C THR A 101 -3.44 10.94 -1.29
N VAL A 102 -3.95 12.12 -1.63
CA VAL A 102 -5.20 12.27 -2.40
C VAL A 102 -5.05 11.65 -3.79
N MET A 103 -3.95 11.95 -4.48
CA MET A 103 -3.67 11.33 -5.79
C MET A 103 -3.49 9.82 -5.69
N LYS A 104 -2.84 9.34 -4.63
CA LYS A 104 -2.71 7.90 -4.35
C LYS A 104 -4.07 7.24 -4.10
N ALA A 105 -4.97 7.88 -3.36
CA ALA A 105 -6.31 7.37 -3.12
C ALA A 105 -7.10 7.19 -4.41
N LYS A 106 -6.97 8.14 -5.35
CA LYS A 106 -7.55 8.00 -6.69
C LYS A 106 -6.98 6.78 -7.44
N ALA A 107 -5.66 6.63 -7.52
CA ALA A 107 -5.03 5.50 -8.20
C ALA A 107 -5.44 4.15 -7.57
N VAL A 108 -5.46 4.09 -6.24
CA VAL A 108 -5.92 2.93 -5.46
C VAL A 108 -7.37 2.60 -5.80
N ASN A 109 -8.25 3.59 -5.83
CA ASN A 109 -9.66 3.39 -6.18
C ASN A 109 -9.84 2.88 -7.62
N ASP A 110 -9.16 3.50 -8.59
CA ASP A 110 -9.25 3.10 -10.00
C ASP A 110 -8.74 1.67 -10.19
N CYS A 111 -7.61 1.32 -9.56
CA CYS A 111 -7.05 -0.01 -9.61
C CYS A 111 -7.92 -1.06 -8.93
N ALA A 112 -8.53 -0.74 -7.79
CA ALA A 112 -9.49 -1.63 -7.12
C ALA A 112 -10.68 -1.95 -8.04
N ASN A 113 -11.26 -0.91 -8.68
CA ASN A 113 -12.33 -1.10 -9.66
C ASN A 113 -11.89 -1.95 -10.87
N GLN A 114 -10.63 -1.84 -11.30
CA GLN A 114 -10.11 -2.62 -12.42
C GLN A 114 -9.94 -4.11 -12.09
N VAL A 115 -9.52 -4.46 -10.87
CA VAL A 115 -9.14 -5.84 -10.51
C VAL A 115 -10.22 -6.60 -9.77
N ASN A 116 -11.19 -5.91 -9.14
CA ASN A 116 -12.30 -6.55 -8.45
C ASN A 116 -13.13 -7.40 -9.43
N GLY A 117 -13.44 -8.63 -9.02
CA GLY A 117 -14.19 -9.61 -9.83
C GLY A 117 -13.34 -10.35 -10.89
N ALA A 118 -12.11 -9.91 -11.16
CA ALA A 118 -11.23 -10.59 -12.11
C ALA A 118 -10.38 -11.71 -11.49
N TYR A 119 -10.13 -11.65 -10.18
CA TYR A 119 -9.24 -12.58 -9.48
C TYR A 119 -9.92 -13.16 -8.23
N PRO A 120 -10.39 -14.43 -8.27
CA PRO A 120 -11.01 -15.09 -7.12
C PRO A 120 -10.03 -15.39 -5.97
N ASP A 121 -8.76 -15.65 -6.29
CA ASP A 121 -7.71 -15.84 -5.30
C ASP A 121 -7.24 -14.48 -4.78
N ARG A 122 -7.33 -14.27 -3.47
CA ARG A 122 -6.97 -12.98 -2.84
C ARG A 122 -5.49 -12.61 -3.00
N CYS A 123 -4.59 -13.59 -3.13
CA CYS A 123 -3.17 -13.30 -3.31
C CYS A 123 -2.93 -12.78 -4.73
N ASP A 124 -3.56 -13.40 -5.72
CA ASP A 124 -3.52 -12.95 -7.12
C ASP A 124 -4.21 -11.59 -7.28
N LEU A 125 -5.35 -11.36 -6.61
CA LEU A 125 -6.03 -10.07 -6.55
C LEU A 125 -5.07 -8.96 -6.09
N ILE A 126 -4.38 -9.19 -4.97
CA ILE A 126 -3.46 -8.20 -4.40
C ILE A 126 -2.20 -8.02 -5.23
N LYS A 127 -1.69 -9.07 -5.90
CA LYS A 127 -0.60 -8.94 -6.87
C LYS A 127 -0.98 -7.97 -7.99
N ASN A 128 -2.11 -8.22 -8.65
CA ASN A 128 -2.56 -7.40 -9.77
C ASN A 128 -2.94 -5.98 -9.34
N PHE A 129 -3.56 -5.84 -8.17
CA PHE A 129 -3.85 -4.56 -7.56
C PHE A 129 -2.58 -3.72 -7.33
N THR A 130 -1.57 -4.30 -6.67
CA THR A 130 -0.33 -3.56 -6.36
C THR A 130 0.49 -3.21 -7.59
N ASP A 131 0.47 -4.06 -8.63
CA ASP A 131 1.08 -3.74 -9.91
C ASP A 131 0.36 -2.59 -10.62
N CYS A 132 -0.97 -2.59 -10.61
CA CYS A 132 -1.75 -1.48 -11.15
C CYS A 132 -1.42 -0.15 -10.44
N VAL A 133 -1.41 -0.15 -9.10
CA VAL A 133 -1.11 1.05 -8.30
C VAL A 133 0.30 1.55 -8.57
N ARG A 134 1.28 0.65 -8.72
CA ARG A 134 2.67 1.01 -9.06
C ARG A 134 2.78 1.67 -10.44
N ASN A 135 1.98 1.21 -11.42
CA ASN A 135 1.99 1.71 -12.79
C ASN A 135 1.09 2.94 -13.01
N SER A 136 0.38 3.38 -11.97
CA SER A 136 -0.50 4.56 -12.02
C SER A 136 0.23 5.88 -11.76
N TYR A 137 1.57 5.85 -11.66
CA TYR A 137 2.43 7.00 -11.40
C TYR A 137 3.74 6.94 -12.17
#